data_AF-A0A939ADA3-F1
#
_entry.id   AF-A0A939ADA3-F1
#
_cell.length_a   1.000
_cell.length_b   1.000
_cell.length_c   1.000
_cell.angle_alpha   90.00
_cell.angle_beta   90.00
_cell.angle_gamma   90.00
#
_symmetry.space_group_name_H-M   'P 1'
#
loop_
_entity.id
_entity.type
_entity.pdbx_description
1 polymer ?
#
loop_
_entity_poly.entity_id
_entity_poly.type
_entity_poly.pdbx_seq_one_letter_code
_entity_poly.pdbx_strand_id
1 'polypeptide(L)'
;MFASLSKKRIEAVPILLADLERLVARLPAKQRAALIWSPEAVRKALLQLHREPLSRMAVAEVGLEVFRSFHRCWPLLMEFLRAPEVLRAELSAAWQEKVLLLRSAVVDPAVADAAEWAFRSLSAFFDFFLSVAANEVMEGLPAFDERELERTLTEDGPGCIFRTQVLLMAILEGAAGKMDSGRAEELAVMAFMEASSALNALAREGIRLDPFRGETSEQRTRRILRYSEFARGSLSDEALEVLASARVHGLR
;
A
#
# COMPACT_ATOMS: atom_id res chain seq x y z
N MET A 1 32.87 18.60 4.07
CA MET A 1 32.83 18.37 2.62
C MET A 1 32.55 16.88 2.41
N PHE A 2 31.28 16.48 2.41
CA PHE A 2 30.89 15.08 2.19
C PHE A 2 30.32 14.98 0.78
N ALA A 3 31.04 14.28 -0.09
CA ALA A 3 30.47 13.80 -1.34
C ALA A 3 29.36 12.81 -0.98
N SER A 4 28.11 13.27 -1.01
CA SER A 4 26.94 12.41 -1.00
C SER A 4 26.92 11.67 -2.32
N LEU A 5 27.58 10.50 -2.35
CA LEU A 5 27.21 9.47 -3.30
C LEU A 5 25.80 9.03 -2.92
N SER A 6 24.83 9.72 -3.51
CA SER A 6 23.43 9.30 -3.59
C SER A 6 23.39 7.92 -4.25
N LYS A 7 23.61 6.87 -3.47
CA LYS A 7 23.10 5.56 -3.81
C LYS A 7 21.59 5.77 -3.91
N LYS A 8 21.02 5.61 -5.11
CA LYS A 8 19.57 5.54 -5.31
C LYS A 8 19.03 4.57 -4.26
N ARG A 9 18.39 5.09 -3.22
CA ARG A 9 17.71 4.26 -2.22
C ARG A 9 16.59 3.56 -2.97
N ILE A 10 16.67 2.24 -3.04
CA ILE A 10 15.61 1.43 -3.65
C ILE A 10 14.41 1.52 -2.70
N GLU A 11 13.29 2.08 -3.17
CA GLU A 11 12.10 2.19 -2.36
C GLU A 11 11.53 0.80 -2.09
N ALA A 12 11.15 0.54 -0.83
CA ALA A 12 10.35 -0.65 -0.53
C ALA A 12 8.94 -0.44 -1.08
N VAL A 13 8.42 -1.50 -1.69
CA VAL A 13 7.08 -1.55 -2.28
C VAL A 13 6.29 -2.57 -1.46
N PRO A 14 4.98 -2.40 -1.24
CA PRO A 14 4.19 -3.41 -0.57
C PRO A 14 4.32 -4.77 -1.23
N ILE A 15 4.36 -5.81 -0.39
CA ILE A 15 4.28 -7.20 -0.84
C ILE A 15 2.82 -7.50 -1.13
N LEU A 16 2.49 -7.68 -2.41
CA LEU A 16 1.18 -8.09 -2.86
C LEU A 16 1.17 -9.59 -3.20
N LEU A 17 0.00 -10.13 -3.57
CA LEU A 17 -0.15 -11.55 -3.88
C LEU A 17 0.84 -12.02 -4.97
N ALA A 18 0.88 -11.31 -6.10
CA ALA A 18 1.79 -11.64 -7.21
C ALA A 18 3.29 -11.53 -6.83
N ASP A 19 3.64 -10.72 -5.82
CA ASP A 19 5.01 -10.67 -5.31
C ASP A 19 5.32 -11.91 -4.50
N LEU A 20 4.42 -12.27 -3.60
CA LEU A 20 4.58 -13.45 -2.76
C LEU A 20 4.65 -14.72 -3.59
N GLU A 21 3.82 -14.85 -4.62
CA GLU A 21 3.88 -15.99 -5.56
C GLU A 21 5.22 -16.07 -6.29
N ARG A 22 5.76 -14.93 -6.75
CA ARG A 22 7.08 -14.89 -7.41
C ARG A 22 8.21 -15.25 -6.44
N LEU A 23 8.15 -14.78 -5.19
CA LEU A 23 9.12 -15.11 -4.16
C LEU A 23 9.07 -16.61 -3.82
N VAL A 24 7.88 -17.16 -3.62
CA VAL A 24 7.65 -18.60 -3.37
C VAL A 24 8.13 -19.44 -4.55
N ALA A 25 7.84 -19.04 -5.79
CA ALA A 25 8.23 -19.77 -6.98
C ALA A 25 9.75 -19.93 -7.13
N ARG A 26 10.55 -18.99 -6.60
CA ARG A 26 12.02 -19.04 -6.66
C ARG A 26 12.67 -19.97 -5.63
N LEU A 27 11.90 -20.47 -4.67
CA LEU A 27 12.45 -21.36 -3.67
C LEU A 27 12.79 -22.75 -4.23
N PRO A 28 13.79 -23.43 -3.66
CA PRO A 28 14.03 -24.85 -3.88
C PRO A 28 12.76 -25.68 -3.70
N ALA A 29 12.56 -26.70 -4.54
CA ALA A 29 11.36 -27.52 -4.54
C ALA A 29 11.02 -28.12 -3.16
N LYS A 30 12.03 -28.52 -2.38
CA LYS A 30 11.86 -29.05 -1.03
C LYS A 30 11.28 -28.02 -0.05
N GLN A 31 11.70 -26.76 -0.15
CA GLN A 31 11.18 -25.68 0.69
C GLN A 31 9.78 -25.26 0.24
N ARG A 32 9.54 -25.20 -1.08
CA ARG A 32 8.18 -24.95 -1.62
C ARG A 32 7.18 -26.01 -1.17
N ALA A 33 7.56 -27.29 -1.19
CA ALA A 33 6.70 -28.39 -0.76
C ALA A 33 6.39 -28.37 0.75
N ALA A 34 7.24 -27.71 1.55
CA ALA A 34 7.04 -27.55 2.98
C ALA A 34 6.15 -26.34 3.34
N LEU A 35 5.90 -25.42 2.39
CA LEU A 35 5.04 -24.26 2.60
C LEU A 35 3.57 -24.67 2.48
N ILE A 36 2.79 -24.38 3.53
CA ILE A 36 1.32 -24.51 3.51
C ILE A 36 0.74 -23.20 2.96
N TRP A 37 0.98 -22.93 1.68
CA TRP A 37 0.55 -21.71 0.98
C TRP A 37 -0.53 -22.03 -0.05
N SER A 38 -1.59 -21.21 -0.10
CA SER A 38 -2.67 -21.32 -1.09
C SER A 38 -2.99 -19.93 -1.65
N PRO A 39 -2.42 -19.55 -2.81
CA PRO A 39 -2.74 -18.26 -3.41
C PRO A 39 -4.22 -18.20 -3.85
N GLU A 40 -4.83 -19.34 -4.18
CA GLU A 40 -6.25 -19.46 -4.52
C GLU A 40 -7.17 -19.07 -3.34
N ALA A 41 -6.78 -19.38 -2.09
CA ALA A 41 -7.55 -18.95 -0.93
C ALA A 41 -7.56 -17.42 -0.81
N VAL A 42 -6.40 -16.78 -1.04
CA VAL A 42 -6.27 -15.32 -1.07
C VAL A 42 -7.12 -14.73 -2.19
N ARG A 43 -7.01 -15.25 -3.43
CA ARG A 43 -7.84 -14.78 -4.56
C ARG A 43 -9.32 -14.91 -4.26
N LYS A 44 -9.75 -16.05 -3.70
CA LYS A 44 -11.15 -16.29 -3.34
C LYS A 44 -11.65 -15.29 -2.30
N ALA A 45 -10.85 -14.96 -1.30
CA ALA A 45 -11.19 -13.94 -0.30
C ALA A 45 -11.29 -12.56 -0.96
N LEU A 46 -10.32 -12.16 -1.78
CA LEU A 46 -10.34 -10.86 -2.47
C LEU A 46 -11.53 -10.72 -3.44
N LEU A 47 -11.94 -11.81 -4.10
CA LEU A 47 -13.11 -11.84 -4.98
C LEU A 47 -14.42 -11.49 -4.26
N GLN A 48 -14.51 -11.66 -2.93
CA GLN A 48 -15.68 -11.24 -2.15
C GLN A 48 -15.86 -9.72 -2.23
N LEU A 49 -14.76 -8.95 -2.14
CA LEU A 49 -14.78 -7.49 -2.24
C LEU A 49 -15.20 -6.99 -3.63
N HIS A 50 -15.17 -7.84 -4.65
CA HIS A 50 -15.66 -7.47 -5.99
C HIS A 50 -17.18 -7.60 -6.12
N ARG A 51 -17.79 -8.51 -5.35
CA ARG A 51 -19.16 -8.99 -5.56
C ARG A 51 -20.12 -8.52 -4.48
N GLU A 52 -19.63 -8.36 -3.26
CA GLU A 52 -20.44 -8.05 -2.09
C GLU A 52 -20.43 -6.54 -1.79
N PRO A 53 -21.42 -6.04 -1.03
CA PRO A 53 -21.43 -4.64 -0.60
C PRO A 53 -20.15 -4.28 0.16
N LEU A 54 -19.50 -3.20 -0.27
CA LEU A 54 -18.24 -2.79 0.34
C LEU A 54 -18.50 -2.12 1.69
N SER A 55 -17.83 -2.63 2.73
CA SER A 55 -17.83 -2.04 4.06
C SER A 55 -16.48 -2.25 4.72
N ARG A 56 -16.14 -1.41 5.70
CA ARG A 56 -14.91 -1.58 6.47
C ARG A 56 -14.82 -2.96 7.13
N MET A 57 -15.94 -3.47 7.65
CA MET A 57 -15.98 -4.79 8.28
C MET A 57 -15.72 -5.91 7.25
N ALA A 58 -16.33 -5.84 6.08
CA ALA A 58 -16.06 -6.81 5.00
C ALA A 58 -14.59 -6.81 4.58
N VAL A 59 -13.95 -5.63 4.51
CA VAL A 59 -12.51 -5.52 4.22
C VAL A 59 -11.66 -6.11 5.34
N ALA A 60 -12.06 -5.93 6.60
CA ALA A 60 -11.37 -6.50 7.75
C ALA A 60 -11.45 -8.05 7.76
N GLU A 61 -12.64 -8.60 7.50
CA GLU A 61 -12.87 -10.05 7.42
C GLU A 61 -12.07 -10.69 6.28
N VAL A 62 -12.11 -10.10 5.09
CA VAL A 62 -11.27 -10.52 3.96
C VAL A 62 -9.80 -10.37 4.31
N GLY A 63 -9.42 -9.27 4.95
CA GLY A 63 -8.06 -9.03 5.41
C GLY A 63 -7.55 -10.11 6.34
N LEU A 64 -8.37 -10.59 7.27
CA LEU A 64 -8.00 -11.66 8.20
C LEU A 64 -7.61 -12.94 7.44
N GLU A 65 -8.40 -13.33 6.44
CA GLU A 65 -8.10 -14.50 5.61
C GLU A 65 -6.84 -14.32 4.74
N VAL A 66 -6.67 -13.12 4.17
CA VAL A 66 -5.45 -12.74 3.43
C VAL A 66 -4.22 -12.85 4.33
N PHE A 67 -4.23 -12.20 5.50
CA PHE A 67 -3.06 -12.16 6.38
C PHE A 67 -2.79 -13.48 7.10
N ARG A 68 -3.81 -14.30 7.39
CA ARG A 68 -3.62 -15.71 7.80
C ARG A 68 -2.82 -16.48 6.74
N SER A 69 -3.14 -16.29 5.46
CA SER A 69 -2.44 -16.95 4.36
C SER A 69 -1.01 -16.43 4.20
N PHE A 70 -0.80 -15.11 4.29
CA PHE A 70 0.53 -14.51 4.27
C PHE A 70 1.38 -14.96 5.46
N HIS A 71 0.79 -15.11 6.64
CA HIS A 71 1.49 -15.60 7.83
C HIS A 71 2.02 -17.03 7.65
N ARG A 72 1.35 -17.89 6.88
CA ARG A 72 1.90 -19.22 6.55
C ARG A 72 3.18 -19.16 5.73
N CYS A 73 3.40 -18.05 5.02
CA CYS A 73 4.66 -17.75 4.33
C CYS A 73 5.63 -16.92 5.18
N TRP A 74 5.29 -16.62 6.43
CA TRP A 74 6.10 -15.75 7.28
C TRP A 74 7.54 -16.23 7.48
N PRO A 75 7.83 -17.54 7.71
CA PRO A 75 9.21 -18.00 7.83
C PRO A 75 10.06 -17.68 6.60
N LEU A 76 9.47 -17.77 5.40
CA LEU A 76 10.11 -17.37 4.15
C LEU A 76 10.34 -15.85 4.10
N LEU A 77 9.30 -15.07 4.42
CA LEU A 77 9.41 -13.61 4.43
C LEU A 77 10.50 -13.15 5.39
N MET A 78 10.64 -13.80 6.55
CA MET A 78 11.69 -13.53 7.53
C MET A 78 13.11 -13.76 6.98
N GLU A 79 13.32 -14.75 6.11
CA GLU A 79 14.61 -14.94 5.43
C GLU A 79 14.95 -13.75 4.52
N PHE A 80 13.96 -13.19 3.82
CA PHE A 80 14.15 -11.98 3.02
C PHE A 80 14.31 -10.71 3.87
N LEU A 81 13.64 -10.64 5.03
CA LEU A 81 13.77 -9.51 5.96
C LEU A 81 15.18 -9.43 6.59
N ARG A 82 15.92 -10.54 6.66
CA ARG A 82 17.35 -10.54 7.02
C ARG A 82 18.25 -9.93 5.95
N ALA A 83 17.77 -9.77 4.72
CA ALA A 83 18.47 -9.13 3.61
C ALA A 83 17.56 -8.05 2.96
N PRO A 84 17.22 -6.97 3.68
CA PRO A 84 16.17 -6.03 3.27
C PRO A 84 16.48 -5.32 1.94
N GLU A 85 17.76 -5.14 1.58
CA GLU A 85 18.14 -4.57 0.28
C GLU A 85 17.83 -5.50 -0.90
N VAL A 86 17.93 -6.81 -0.71
CA VAL A 86 17.54 -7.80 -1.73
C VAL A 86 16.03 -7.76 -1.92
N LEU A 87 15.28 -7.74 -0.82
CA LEU A 87 13.82 -7.62 -0.87
C LEU A 87 13.37 -6.32 -1.54
N ARG A 88 14.01 -5.19 -1.22
CA ARG A 88 13.77 -3.90 -1.89
C ARG A 88 14.00 -3.99 -3.40
N ALA A 89 15.12 -4.57 -3.84
CA ALA A 89 15.44 -4.71 -5.26
C ALA A 89 14.40 -5.54 -6.03
N GLU A 90 13.98 -6.67 -5.46
CA GLU A 90 12.97 -7.54 -6.06
C GLU A 90 11.60 -6.85 -6.20
N LEU A 91 11.18 -6.14 -5.15
CA LEU A 91 9.86 -5.51 -5.13
C LEU A 91 9.81 -4.21 -5.95
N SER A 92 10.91 -3.45 -5.99
CA SER A 92 11.01 -2.20 -6.73
C SER A 92 10.95 -2.41 -8.25
N ALA A 93 11.52 -3.50 -8.78
CA ALA A 93 11.46 -3.78 -10.22
C ALA A 93 10.01 -3.92 -10.75
N ALA A 94 9.07 -4.33 -9.90
CA ALA A 94 7.67 -4.57 -10.27
C ALA A 94 6.72 -3.41 -9.93
N TRP A 95 7.22 -2.35 -9.29
CA TRP A 95 6.36 -1.28 -8.76
C TRP A 95 5.68 -0.49 -9.89
N GLN A 96 6.43 -0.14 -10.95
CA GLN A 96 5.91 0.65 -12.07
C GLN A 96 4.78 -0.09 -12.78
N GLU A 97 4.93 -1.40 -12.96
CA GLU A 97 3.92 -2.26 -13.56
C GLU A 97 2.64 -2.28 -12.72
N LYS A 98 2.74 -2.41 -11.38
CA LYS A 98 1.58 -2.37 -10.48
C LYS A 98 0.87 -1.03 -10.53
N VAL A 99 1.60 0.09 -10.55
CA VAL A 99 0.99 1.41 -10.66
C VAL A 99 0.29 1.58 -12.00
N LEU A 100 0.90 1.12 -13.11
CA LEU A 100 0.25 1.14 -14.41
C LEU A 100 -1.03 0.29 -14.42
N LEU A 101 -1.00 -0.91 -13.83
CA LEU A 101 -2.17 -1.78 -13.70
C LEU A 101 -3.27 -1.12 -12.86
N LEU A 102 -2.94 -0.57 -11.68
CA LEU A 102 -3.88 0.17 -10.83
C LEU A 102 -4.53 1.32 -11.59
N ARG A 103 -3.73 2.12 -12.30
CA ARG A 103 -4.23 3.25 -13.10
C ARG A 103 -5.09 2.80 -14.27
N SER A 104 -4.79 1.64 -14.87
CA SER A 104 -5.60 1.11 -15.97
C SER A 104 -6.93 0.50 -15.53
N ALA A 105 -7.02 0.09 -14.26
CA ALA A 105 -8.23 -0.51 -13.68
C ALA A 105 -9.29 0.55 -13.30
N VAL A 106 -8.87 1.81 -13.12
CA VAL A 106 -9.69 2.92 -12.65
C VAL A 106 -9.89 3.91 -13.81
N VAL A 107 -11.15 4.23 -14.14
CA VAL A 107 -11.47 5.07 -15.30
C VAL A 107 -11.36 6.55 -14.96
N ASP A 108 -11.88 6.97 -13.80
CA ASP A 108 -11.75 8.35 -13.32
C ASP A 108 -10.27 8.68 -12.98
N PRO A 109 -9.65 9.67 -13.65
CA PRO A 109 -8.27 10.05 -13.39
C PRO A 109 -7.97 10.49 -11.95
N ALA A 110 -8.93 11.13 -11.27
CA ALA A 110 -8.77 11.58 -9.89
C ALA A 110 -8.78 10.40 -8.92
N VAL A 111 -9.65 9.42 -9.17
CA VAL A 111 -9.70 8.19 -8.37
C VAL A 111 -8.45 7.33 -8.62
N ALA A 112 -7.94 7.32 -9.86
CA ALA A 112 -6.68 6.65 -10.18
C ALA A 112 -5.48 7.29 -9.46
N ASP A 113 -5.46 8.62 -9.37
CA ASP A 113 -4.45 9.35 -8.59
C ASP A 113 -4.58 9.07 -7.07
N ALA A 114 -5.80 8.90 -6.56
CA ALA A 114 -6.05 8.50 -5.17
C ALA A 114 -5.55 7.06 -4.89
N ALA A 115 -5.77 6.13 -5.81
CA ALA A 115 -5.24 4.76 -5.72
C ALA A 115 -3.71 4.74 -5.74
N GLU A 116 -3.08 5.52 -6.63
CA GLU A 116 -1.63 5.67 -6.66
C GLU A 116 -1.10 6.27 -5.36
N TRP A 117 -1.78 7.29 -4.82
CA TRP A 117 -1.42 7.88 -3.53
C TRP A 117 -1.48 6.85 -2.40
N ALA A 118 -2.56 6.05 -2.32
CA ALA A 118 -2.70 5.00 -1.32
C ALA A 118 -1.57 3.96 -1.42
N PHE A 119 -1.23 3.54 -2.65
CA PHE A 119 -0.13 2.61 -2.91
C PHE A 119 1.22 3.17 -2.47
N ARG A 120 1.47 4.46 -2.72
CA ARG A 120 2.67 5.17 -2.31
C ARG A 120 2.76 5.35 -0.80
N SER A 121 1.64 5.66 -0.14
CA SER A 121 1.54 5.72 1.33
C SER A 121 1.89 4.36 1.96
N LEU A 122 1.35 3.28 1.38
CA LEU A 122 1.68 1.93 1.79
C LEU A 122 3.17 1.60 1.57
N SER A 123 3.74 2.01 0.45
CA SER A 123 5.18 1.87 0.16
C SER A 123 6.06 2.60 1.19
N ALA A 124 5.68 3.83 1.56
CA ALA A 124 6.37 4.60 2.58
C ALA A 124 6.30 3.92 3.96
N PHE A 125 5.15 3.34 4.30
CA PHE A 125 4.97 2.55 5.51
C PHE A 125 5.86 1.30 5.51
N PHE A 126 5.84 0.51 4.43
CA PHE A 126 6.67 -0.68 4.32
C PHE A 126 8.16 -0.36 4.43
N ASP A 127 8.63 0.74 3.83
CA ASP A 127 10.03 1.09 3.94
C ASP A 127 10.42 1.59 5.34
N PHE A 128 9.51 2.28 6.03
CA PHE A 128 9.68 2.61 7.44
C PHE A 128 9.79 1.33 8.27
N PHE A 129 8.85 0.39 8.10
CA PHE A 129 8.85 -0.91 8.77
C PHE A 129 10.16 -1.68 8.54
N LEU A 130 10.61 -1.79 7.29
CA LEU A 130 11.89 -2.44 6.97
C LEU A 130 13.10 -1.73 7.57
N SER A 131 13.03 -0.40 7.71
CA SER A 131 14.11 0.38 8.34
C SER A 131 14.16 0.14 9.85
N VAL A 132 13.01 -0.01 10.52
CA VAL A 132 12.94 -0.37 11.94
C VAL A 132 13.38 -1.82 12.15
N ALA A 133 12.84 -2.75 11.36
CA ALA A 133 13.14 -4.18 11.42
C ALA A 133 14.63 -4.50 11.15
N ALA A 134 15.31 -3.70 10.33
CA ALA A 134 16.75 -3.85 10.12
C ALA A 134 17.60 -3.40 11.32
N ASN A 135 17.07 -2.49 12.16
CA ASN A 135 17.75 -1.94 13.32
C ASN A 135 17.40 -2.67 14.62
N GLU A 136 16.20 -3.25 14.72
CA GLU A 136 15.77 -4.07 15.84
C GLU A 136 16.10 -5.54 15.57
N VAL A 137 16.61 -6.26 16.57
CA VAL A 137 16.91 -7.68 16.43
C VAL A 137 15.60 -8.42 16.12
N MET A 138 15.47 -8.93 14.90
CA MET A 138 14.31 -9.68 14.36
C MET A 138 13.83 -10.85 15.23
N GLU A 139 14.60 -11.25 16.23
CA GLU A 139 14.28 -12.28 17.23
C GLU A 139 13.21 -11.82 18.25
N GLY A 140 12.93 -10.52 18.35
CA GLY A 140 11.93 -9.95 19.26
C GLY A 140 10.53 -9.74 18.66
N LEU A 141 10.32 -10.07 17.37
CA LEU A 141 8.99 -9.93 16.77
C LEU A 141 8.02 -10.91 17.45
N PRO A 142 6.88 -10.44 17.97
CA PRO A 142 5.92 -11.32 18.64
C PRO A 142 5.45 -12.40 17.67
N ALA A 143 5.22 -13.60 18.21
CA ALA A 143 4.55 -14.66 17.47
C ALA A 143 3.19 -14.14 16.95
N PHE A 144 2.77 -14.62 15.78
CA PHE A 144 1.49 -14.25 15.21
C PHE A 144 0.36 -14.53 16.19
N ASP A 145 -0.35 -13.46 16.56
CA ASP A 145 -1.57 -13.51 17.34
C ASP A 145 -2.74 -13.10 16.44
N GLU A 146 -3.60 -14.07 16.18
CA GLU A 146 -4.77 -13.88 15.33
C GLU A 146 -5.77 -12.87 15.91
N ARG A 147 -5.89 -12.80 17.24
CA ARG A 147 -6.77 -11.83 17.90
C ARG A 147 -6.23 -10.42 17.77
N GLU A 148 -4.91 -10.27 17.88
CA GLU A 148 -4.26 -8.99 17.68
C GLU A 148 -4.35 -8.53 16.21
N LEU A 149 -4.23 -9.47 15.26
CA LEU A 149 -4.47 -9.19 13.86
C LEU A 149 -5.92 -8.76 13.61
N GLU A 150 -6.90 -9.50 14.14
CA GLU A 150 -8.32 -9.16 14.02
C GLU A 150 -8.61 -7.76 14.60
N ARG A 151 -8.08 -7.48 15.79
CA ARG A 151 -8.17 -6.16 16.42
C ARG A 151 -7.55 -5.06 15.55
N THR A 152 -6.33 -5.29 15.06
CA THR A 152 -5.63 -4.36 14.17
C THR A 152 -6.40 -4.08 12.87
N LEU A 153 -7.08 -5.09 12.34
CA LEU A 153 -7.87 -4.99 11.12
C LEU A 153 -9.27 -4.40 11.34
N THR A 154 -9.81 -4.40 12.55
CA THR A 154 -11.17 -3.90 12.84
C THR A 154 -11.17 -2.51 13.47
N GLU A 155 -10.18 -2.21 14.32
CA GLU A 155 -10.04 -0.92 14.98
C GLU A 155 -9.48 0.16 14.01
N ASP A 156 -9.76 1.41 14.33
CA ASP A 156 -9.14 2.55 13.65
C ASP A 156 -7.79 2.89 14.29
N GLY A 157 -6.80 3.21 13.46
CA GLY A 157 -5.45 3.49 13.91
C GLY A 157 -4.42 3.21 12.82
N PRO A 158 -3.14 2.99 13.18
CA PRO A 158 -2.12 2.61 12.21
C PRO A 158 -2.49 1.33 11.42
N GLY A 159 -3.28 0.43 12.02
CA GLY A 159 -3.75 -0.82 11.40
C GLY A 159 -4.59 -0.66 10.13
N CYS A 160 -5.18 0.53 9.88
CA CYS A 160 -5.86 0.86 8.63
C CYS A 160 -4.95 0.65 7.39
N ILE A 161 -3.63 0.68 7.56
CA ILE A 161 -2.67 0.45 6.49
C ILE A 161 -2.74 -0.99 5.93
N PHE A 162 -3.12 -1.97 6.75
CA PHE A 162 -3.30 -3.35 6.31
C PHE A 162 -4.60 -3.52 5.51
N ARG A 163 -5.67 -2.82 5.89
CA ARG A 163 -6.89 -2.74 5.07
C ARG A 163 -6.63 -2.08 3.72
N THR A 164 -5.79 -1.04 3.70
CA THR A 164 -5.32 -0.41 2.46
C THR A 164 -4.64 -1.44 1.54
N GLN A 165 -3.75 -2.26 2.09
CA GLN A 165 -3.06 -3.32 1.32
C GLN A 165 -4.06 -4.32 0.72
N VAL A 166 -5.06 -4.75 1.49
CA VAL A 166 -6.11 -5.68 1.03
C VAL A 166 -6.91 -5.08 -0.12
N LEU A 167 -7.32 -3.81 0.00
CA LEU A 167 -8.08 -3.11 -1.05
C LEU A 167 -7.27 -2.97 -2.34
N LEU A 168 -6.00 -2.58 -2.25
CA LEU A 168 -5.11 -2.48 -3.42
C LEU A 168 -4.85 -3.85 -4.06
N MET A 169 -4.71 -4.91 -3.26
CA MET A 169 -4.64 -6.28 -3.77
C MET A 169 -5.92 -6.68 -4.51
N ALA A 170 -7.08 -6.34 -3.97
CA ALA A 170 -8.36 -6.63 -4.62
C ALA A 170 -8.45 -5.93 -5.99
N ILE A 171 -8.04 -4.66 -6.10
CA ILE A 171 -8.04 -3.94 -7.38
C ILE A 171 -7.13 -4.64 -8.38
N LEU A 172 -5.91 -5.00 -7.99
CA LEU A 172 -4.92 -5.62 -8.87
C LEU A 172 -5.31 -7.02 -9.34
N GLU A 173 -5.85 -7.86 -8.45
CA GLU A 173 -6.39 -9.17 -8.84
C GLU A 173 -7.64 -9.02 -9.73
N GLY A 174 -8.47 -8.01 -9.47
CA GLY A 174 -9.64 -7.70 -10.30
C GLY A 174 -9.28 -7.18 -11.70
N ALA A 175 -8.21 -6.39 -11.82
CA ALA A 175 -7.72 -5.88 -13.09
C ALA A 175 -7.33 -7.01 -14.05
N ALA A 176 -6.73 -8.09 -13.53
CA ALA A 176 -6.43 -9.29 -14.31
C ALA A 176 -7.70 -10.06 -14.74
N GLY A 177 -8.79 -9.92 -14.00
CA GLY A 177 -10.05 -10.66 -14.17
C GLY A 177 -11.20 -9.92 -14.86
N LYS A 178 -10.96 -8.72 -15.44
CA LYS A 178 -12.00 -7.83 -16.01
C LYS A 178 -13.03 -7.36 -14.99
N MET A 179 -12.56 -6.91 -13.82
CA MET A 179 -13.40 -6.25 -12.81
C MET A 179 -14.14 -5.04 -13.40
N ASP A 180 -15.35 -4.80 -12.90
CA ASP A 180 -16.13 -3.60 -13.21
C ASP A 180 -15.39 -2.33 -12.77
N SER A 181 -15.36 -1.31 -13.62
CA SER A 181 -14.62 -0.07 -13.35
C SER A 181 -15.19 0.72 -12.18
N GLY A 182 -16.52 0.72 -12.00
CA GLY A 182 -17.16 1.37 -10.85
C GLY A 182 -16.76 0.70 -9.54
N ARG A 183 -16.72 -0.65 -9.52
CA ARG A 183 -16.19 -1.39 -8.36
C ARG A 183 -14.72 -1.08 -8.10
N ALA A 184 -13.89 -0.95 -9.14
CA ALA A 184 -12.49 -0.57 -9.00
C ALA A 184 -12.33 0.82 -8.35
N GLU A 185 -13.17 1.77 -8.76
CA GLU A 185 -13.22 3.12 -8.21
C GLU A 185 -13.65 3.13 -6.74
N GLU A 186 -14.69 2.38 -6.37
CA GLU A 186 -15.12 2.25 -4.97
C GLU A 186 -13.99 1.70 -4.07
N LEU A 187 -13.30 0.66 -4.53
CA LEU A 187 -12.16 0.08 -3.81
C LEU A 187 -11.00 1.08 -3.68
N ALA A 188 -10.72 1.84 -4.74
CA ALA A 188 -9.67 2.86 -4.77
C ALA A 188 -9.94 4.01 -3.79
N VAL A 189 -11.17 4.51 -3.76
CA VAL A 189 -11.60 5.55 -2.81
C VAL A 189 -11.49 5.02 -1.38
N MET A 190 -11.96 3.80 -1.11
CA MET A 190 -11.83 3.21 0.22
C MET A 190 -10.36 3.01 0.62
N ALA A 191 -9.49 2.58 -0.31
CA ALA A 191 -8.07 2.43 -0.05
C ALA A 191 -7.41 3.76 0.32
N PHE A 192 -7.78 4.84 -0.37
CA PHE A 192 -7.33 6.19 -0.04
C PHE A 192 -7.78 6.63 1.36
N MET A 193 -9.03 6.37 1.74
CA MET A 193 -9.57 6.72 3.05
C MET A 193 -8.88 5.95 4.19
N GLU A 194 -8.65 4.65 4.00
CA GLU A 194 -7.95 3.81 4.98
C GLU A 194 -6.47 4.22 5.11
N ALA A 195 -5.79 4.49 3.99
CA ALA A 195 -4.41 4.95 3.99
C ALA A 195 -4.26 6.31 4.69
N SER A 196 -5.18 7.23 4.40
CA SER A 196 -5.21 8.56 5.03
C SER A 196 -5.44 8.46 6.54
N SER A 197 -6.34 7.58 6.97
CA SER A 197 -6.60 7.32 8.40
C SER A 197 -5.36 6.75 9.09
N ALA A 198 -4.67 5.79 8.47
CA ALA A 198 -3.42 5.23 8.98
C ALA A 198 -2.34 6.30 9.15
N LEU A 199 -2.10 7.12 8.12
CA LEU A 199 -1.08 8.17 8.18
C LEU A 199 -1.41 9.23 9.23
N ASN A 200 -2.68 9.60 9.38
CA ASN A 200 -3.11 10.52 10.43
C ASN A 200 -2.90 9.94 11.83
N ALA A 201 -3.16 8.65 12.02
CA ALA A 201 -2.90 7.97 13.29
C ALA A 201 -1.39 7.94 13.60
N LEU A 202 -0.55 7.53 12.64
CA LEU A 202 0.91 7.54 12.78
C LEU A 202 1.47 8.94 13.07
N ALA A 203 0.92 9.98 12.43
CA ALA A 203 1.36 11.35 12.67
C ALA A 203 1.08 11.83 14.10
N ARG A 204 0.00 11.36 14.75
CA ARG A 204 -0.29 11.63 16.17
C ARG A 204 0.74 10.97 17.09
N GLU A 205 1.29 9.83 16.68
CA GLU A 205 2.39 9.13 17.35
C GLU A 205 3.78 9.71 16.96
N GLY A 206 3.83 10.83 16.24
CA GLY A 206 5.07 11.49 15.82
C GLY A 206 5.75 10.88 14.59
N ILE A 207 5.16 9.87 13.96
CA ILE A 207 5.68 9.23 12.75
C ILE A 207 5.07 9.88 11.51
N ARG A 208 5.87 10.65 10.76
CA ARG A 208 5.44 11.27 9.50
C ARG A 208 6.00 10.50 8.31
N LEU A 209 5.10 9.90 7.53
CA LEU A 209 5.46 9.22 6.29
C LEU A 209 5.07 10.11 5.10
N ASP A 210 6.02 10.29 4.18
CA ASP A 210 5.80 11.02 2.93
C ASP A 210 5.63 10.02 1.77
N PRO A 211 4.43 9.91 1.17
CA PRO A 211 4.16 9.04 0.01
C PRO A 211 5.04 9.36 -1.21
N PHE A 212 5.65 10.55 -1.26
CA PHE A 212 6.34 11.06 -2.44
C PHE A 212 7.83 11.34 -2.23
N ARG A 213 8.41 10.82 -1.14
CA ARG A 213 9.80 11.06 -0.74
C ARG A 213 10.87 10.70 -1.80
N GLY A 214 10.56 9.80 -2.75
CA GLY A 214 11.47 9.39 -3.82
C GLY A 214 11.26 10.09 -5.17
N GLU A 215 10.32 11.04 -5.26
CA GLU A 215 10.12 11.78 -6.50
C GLU A 215 11.27 12.75 -6.80
N THR A 216 11.66 12.78 -8.07
CA THR A 216 12.50 13.85 -8.63
C THR A 216 11.75 15.18 -8.64
N SER A 217 12.49 16.29 -8.69
CA SER A 217 11.90 17.65 -8.81
C SER A 217 10.97 17.77 -10.01
N GLU A 218 11.29 17.11 -11.13
CA GLU A 218 10.45 17.11 -12.32
C GLU A 218 9.13 16.35 -12.12
N GLN A 219 9.18 15.16 -11.52
CA GLN A 219 7.98 14.39 -11.18
C GLN A 219 7.08 15.17 -10.22
N ARG A 220 7.68 15.81 -9.20
CA ARG A 220 6.97 16.66 -8.25
C ARG A 220 6.27 17.84 -8.94
N THR A 221 6.98 18.56 -9.82
CA THR A 221 6.40 19.69 -10.58
C THR A 221 5.24 19.23 -11.47
N ARG A 222 5.41 18.13 -12.22
CA ARG A 222 4.34 17.58 -13.06
C ARG A 222 3.11 17.20 -12.24
N ARG A 223 3.30 16.61 -11.06
CA ARG A 223 2.20 16.28 -10.14
C ARG A 223 1.50 17.53 -9.62
N ILE A 224 2.25 18.53 -9.16
CA ILE A 224 1.68 19.81 -8.67
C ILE A 224 0.84 20.48 -9.76
N LEU A 225 1.35 20.52 -10.99
CA LEU A 225 0.61 21.09 -12.13
C LEU A 225 -0.69 20.32 -12.36
N ARG A 226 -0.63 18.99 -12.43
CA ARG A 226 -1.81 18.14 -12.62
C ARG A 226 -2.87 18.34 -11.54
N TYR A 227 -2.47 18.36 -10.27
CA TYR A 227 -3.40 18.61 -9.16
C TYR A 227 -3.95 20.04 -9.17
N SER A 228 -3.15 21.01 -9.58
CA SER A 228 -3.59 22.40 -9.72
C SER A 228 -4.61 22.56 -10.84
N GLU A 229 -4.40 21.89 -11.98
CA GLU A 229 -5.34 21.84 -13.10
C GLU A 229 -6.65 21.15 -12.70
N PHE A 230 -6.56 20.00 -12.02
CA PHE A 230 -7.71 19.29 -11.50
C PHE A 230 -8.50 20.16 -10.50
N ALA A 231 -7.83 20.73 -9.50
CA ALA A 231 -8.46 21.59 -8.51
C ALA A 231 -9.18 22.79 -9.14
N ARG A 232 -8.59 23.41 -10.18
CA ARG A 232 -9.25 24.49 -10.94
C ARG A 232 -10.44 24.02 -11.76
N GLY A 233 -10.41 22.80 -12.27
CA GLY A 233 -11.52 22.22 -13.03
C GLY A 233 -12.68 21.73 -12.15
N SER A 234 -12.42 21.42 -10.89
CA SER A 234 -13.39 20.77 -9.99
C SER A 234 -13.92 21.66 -8.86
N LEU A 235 -13.22 22.74 -8.52
CA LEU A 235 -13.66 23.68 -7.49
C LEU A 235 -14.31 24.91 -8.11
N SER A 236 -15.35 25.42 -7.48
CA SER A 236 -15.86 26.76 -7.81
C SER A 236 -14.81 27.82 -7.49
N ASP A 237 -14.87 28.96 -8.18
CA ASP A 237 -14.00 30.11 -7.90
C ASP A 237 -14.06 30.52 -6.42
N GLU A 238 -15.24 30.41 -5.81
CA GLU A 238 -15.49 30.67 -4.40
C GLU A 238 -14.72 29.71 -3.47
N ALA A 239 -14.67 28.42 -3.80
CA ALA A 239 -13.89 27.44 -3.04
C ALA A 239 -12.37 27.64 -3.20
N LEU A 240 -11.93 28.10 -4.39
CA LEU A 240 -10.53 28.47 -4.62
C LEU A 240 -10.12 29.70 -3.80
N GLU A 241 -11.00 30.71 -3.67
CA GLU A 241 -10.75 31.88 -2.82
C GLU A 241 -10.67 31.53 -1.33
N VAL A 242 -11.53 30.61 -0.85
CA VAL A 242 -11.44 30.07 0.52
C VAL A 242 -10.12 29.34 0.76
N LEU A 243 -9.66 28.53 -0.18
CA LEU A 243 -8.36 27.85 -0.06
C LEU A 243 -7.19 28.83 -0.11
N ALA A 244 -7.26 29.86 -0.96
CA ALA A 244 -6.24 30.89 -1.07
C ALA A 244 -6.12 31.71 0.24
N SER A 245 -7.25 32.05 0.86
CA SER A 245 -7.29 32.77 2.13
C SER A 245 -6.83 31.91 3.32
N ALA A 246 -7.18 30.62 3.36
CA ALA A 246 -6.71 29.69 4.39
C ALA A 246 -5.16 29.53 4.41
N ARG A 247 -4.53 29.57 3.23
CA ARG A 247 -3.06 29.49 3.09
C ARG A 247 -2.33 30.69 3.68
N VAL A 248 -2.98 31.86 3.77
CA VAL A 248 -2.40 33.08 4.37
C VAL A 248 -2.35 32.97 5.91
N HIS A 249 -3.21 32.16 6.52
CA HIS A 249 -3.27 31.99 7.97
C HIS A 249 -2.34 30.90 8.53
N GLY A 250 -1.87 29.96 7.72
CA GLY A 250 -0.96 28.88 8.14
C GLY A 250 0.54 29.18 8.01
N LEU A 251 0.92 30.37 7.53
CA LEU A 251 2.31 30.83 7.36
C LEU A 251 2.68 32.01 8.27
N ARG A 252 1.86 32.30 9.29
CA ARG A 252 2.18 33.26 10.36
C ARG A 252 2.54 32.53 11.64
#